data_AF-A0A846BN34-F1
#
_entry.id   AF-A0A846BN34-F1
#
_cell.length_a   1.000
_cell.length_b   1.000
_cell.length_c   1.000
_cell.angle_alpha   90.00
_cell.angle_beta   90.00
_cell.angle_gamma   90.00
#
_symmetry.space_group_name_H-M   'P 1'
#
loop_
_entity.id
_entity.type
_entity.pdbx_description
1 polymer ?
#
loop_
_entity_poly.entity_id
_entity_poly.type
_entity_poly.pdbx_seq_one_letter_code
_entity_poly.pdbx_strand_id
1 'polypeptide(L)'
;MKNFWINLPQSAKAFLILFLLGLSIIGVIDLGQLTVNQPIKPSPTTGYYKVSFIILSDVDDEPISKAEVQFIFDGAPAPRYTNDDGYVSISIPKRDYIDFVIRKKGFQNLSRRINLKADLDETLIYPLKPTALPSPTPEPVPTSSLFPKTEPPEKLPETSQEVESILKNIAASVQNWKNRNGQYPDDIGTNEINLGTPPGAPGDRIDYWPDDIPSNIDYDHWPLENGFCYVHVASLGKNGKRDYPLSQEVTQPGTIRAIGDDIVLGIDVYKCD
;
A
#
# COMPACT_ATOMS: atom_id res chain seq x y z
N MET A 1 -1.11 31.28 -36.02
CA MET A 1 -0.79 30.34 -37.12
C MET A 1 -0.32 31.01 -38.42
N LYS A 2 -0.84 32.18 -38.83
CA LYS A 2 -0.42 32.84 -40.09
C LYS A 2 1.08 33.19 -40.16
N ASN A 3 1.68 33.56 -39.02
CA ASN A 3 3.11 33.96 -38.97
C ASN A 3 4.08 32.79 -39.11
N PHE A 4 3.65 31.56 -38.83
CA PHE A 4 4.49 30.37 -38.93
C PHE A 4 4.83 30.04 -40.39
N TRP A 5 3.84 30.16 -41.28
CA TRP A 5 4.01 29.87 -42.71
C TRP A 5 4.91 30.87 -43.42
N ILE A 6 4.95 32.12 -42.98
CA ILE A 6 5.71 33.18 -43.65
C ILE A 6 7.21 32.96 -43.46
N ASN A 7 7.64 32.60 -42.24
CA ASN A 7 9.04 32.51 -41.85
C ASN A 7 9.75 31.21 -42.24
N LEU A 8 9.06 30.24 -42.86
CA LEU A 8 9.69 29.00 -43.29
C LEU A 8 10.60 29.22 -44.52
N PRO A 9 11.81 28.64 -44.54
CA PRO A 9 12.66 28.57 -45.73
C PRO A 9 11.90 27.96 -46.92
N GLN A 10 12.21 28.40 -48.14
CA GLN A 10 11.53 27.92 -49.36
C GLN A 10 11.62 26.39 -49.53
N SER A 11 12.74 25.78 -49.13
CA SER A 11 12.91 24.33 -49.12
C SER A 11 11.95 23.62 -48.16
N ALA A 12 11.76 24.15 -46.95
CA ALA A 12 10.83 23.59 -45.97
C ALA A 12 9.37 23.68 -46.43
N LYS A 13 8.99 24.78 -47.11
CA LYS A 13 7.66 24.95 -47.73
C LYS A 13 7.43 23.89 -48.81
N ALA A 14 8.42 23.64 -49.66
CA ALA A 14 8.34 22.62 -50.70
C ALA A 14 8.17 21.21 -50.12
N PHE A 15 8.93 20.87 -49.06
CA PHE A 15 8.80 19.59 -48.36
C PHE A 15 7.42 19.39 -47.72
N LEU A 16 6.87 20.43 -47.08
CA LEU A 16 5.55 20.35 -46.44
C LEU A 16 4.41 20.18 -47.46
N ILE A 17 4.51 20.85 -48.60
CA ILE A 17 3.56 20.69 -49.71
C ILE A 17 3.67 19.28 -50.31
N LEU A 18 4.89 18.78 -50.53
CA LEU A 18 5.11 17.40 -51.00
C LEU A 18 4.63 16.35 -49.99
N PHE A 19 4.80 16.59 -48.69
CA PHE A 19 4.33 15.70 -47.64
C PHE A 19 2.79 15.66 -47.57
N LEU A 20 2.13 16.82 -47.69
CA LEU A 20 0.67 16.90 -47.73
C LEU A 20 0.08 16.28 -49.02
N LEU A 21 0.75 16.44 -50.16
CA LEU A 21 0.38 15.76 -51.41
C LEU A 21 0.68 14.25 -51.34
N GLY A 22 1.74 13.82 -50.67
CA GLY A 22 2.06 12.40 -50.46
C GLY A 22 1.01 11.70 -49.58
N LEU A 23 0.47 12.38 -48.58
CA LEU A 23 -0.59 11.85 -47.71
C LEU A 23 -1.96 11.72 -48.39
N SER A 24 -2.17 12.34 -49.54
CA SER A 24 -3.43 12.19 -50.30
C SER A 24 -3.45 10.99 -51.26
N ILE A 25 -2.34 10.26 -51.40
CA ILE A 25 -2.24 9.08 -52.29
C ILE A 25 -2.42 7.75 -51.52
N ILE A 26 -2.42 7.75 -50.18
CA ILE A 26 -2.68 6.55 -49.35
C ILE A 26 -4.20 6.40 -49.03
N GLY A 27 -5.07 7.07 -49.79
CA GLY A 27 -6.51 7.15 -49.53
C GLY A 27 -7.41 6.34 -50.47
N VAL A 28 -6.89 5.33 -51.18
CA VAL A 28 -7.71 4.41 -52.01
C VAL A 28 -7.20 2.97 -51.91
N ILE A 29 -6.96 2.48 -50.69
CA ILE A 29 -6.85 1.05 -50.42
C ILE A 29 -8.11 0.66 -49.64
N ASP A 30 -9.01 0.02 -50.37
CA ASP A 30 -10.09 -0.84 -49.91
C ASP A 30 -11.00 -0.32 -48.78
N LEU A 31 -11.99 0.48 -49.18
CA LEU A 31 -13.22 0.71 -48.39
C LEU A 31 -14.19 -0.50 -48.46
N GLY A 32 -13.69 -1.69 -48.80
CA GLY A 32 -14.40 -2.95 -48.76
C GLY A 32 -14.11 -3.70 -47.46
N GLN A 33 -15.06 -3.67 -46.52
CA GLN A 33 -15.14 -4.59 -45.38
C GLN A 33 -14.11 -4.40 -44.24
N LEU A 34 -14.09 -3.22 -43.61
CA LEU A 34 -13.96 -3.20 -42.14
C LEU A 34 -15.33 -3.44 -41.49
N THR A 35 -15.97 -4.55 -41.87
CA THR A 35 -16.90 -5.22 -40.96
C THR A 35 -16.02 -5.84 -39.91
N VAL A 36 -15.57 -5.03 -38.94
CA VAL A 36 -15.07 -5.57 -37.67
C VAL A 36 -16.30 -6.13 -36.95
N ASN A 37 -16.81 -7.26 -37.46
CA ASN A 37 -17.51 -8.27 -36.69
C ASN A 37 -16.45 -8.89 -35.76
N GLN A 38 -15.84 -8.07 -34.90
CA GLN A 38 -15.47 -8.62 -33.61
C GLN A 38 -16.82 -9.07 -33.04
N PRO A 39 -17.01 -10.37 -32.78
CA PRO A 39 -18.19 -10.80 -32.05
C PRO A 39 -18.23 -9.87 -30.83
N ILE A 40 -19.31 -9.11 -30.69
CA ILE A 40 -19.60 -8.39 -29.45
C ILE A 40 -19.58 -9.52 -28.44
N LYS A 41 -18.42 -9.71 -27.78
CA LYS A 41 -18.26 -10.73 -26.76
C LYS A 41 -19.34 -10.33 -25.78
N PRO A 42 -20.42 -11.13 -25.66
CA PRO A 42 -21.57 -10.71 -24.90
C PRO A 42 -21.01 -10.26 -23.57
N SER A 43 -21.24 -8.99 -23.22
CA SER A 43 -20.83 -8.48 -21.92
C SER A 43 -21.33 -9.53 -20.97
N PRO A 44 -20.43 -10.29 -20.31
CA PRO A 44 -20.86 -11.47 -19.58
C PRO A 44 -21.99 -10.99 -18.68
N THR A 45 -23.05 -11.79 -18.55
CA THR A 45 -24.10 -11.53 -17.56
C THR A 45 -23.44 -11.73 -16.19
N THR A 46 -22.56 -10.81 -15.84
CA THR A 46 -21.78 -10.78 -14.61
C THR A 46 -22.78 -10.40 -13.56
N GLY A 47 -23.02 -11.32 -12.65
CA GLY A 47 -23.65 -10.94 -11.39
C GLY A 47 -22.88 -9.77 -10.77
N TYR A 48 -23.54 -9.04 -9.89
CA TYR A 48 -22.91 -7.99 -9.11
C TYR A 48 -22.86 -8.43 -7.66
N TYR A 49 -21.82 -7.99 -6.95
CA TYR A 49 -21.76 -8.00 -5.50
C TYR A 49 -22.17 -6.63 -4.98
N LYS A 50 -22.96 -6.60 -3.90
CA LYS A 50 -23.25 -5.37 -3.18
C LYS A 50 -22.22 -5.23 -2.06
N VAL A 51 -21.43 -4.17 -2.12
CA VAL A 51 -20.42 -3.85 -1.10
C VAL A 51 -20.91 -2.64 -0.33
N SER A 52 -20.79 -2.68 1.00
CA SER A 52 -21.24 -1.61 1.89
C SER A 52 -20.17 -1.29 2.92
N PHE A 53 -19.83 -0.01 3.09
CA PHE A 53 -18.87 0.46 4.09
C PHE A 53 -19.55 1.39 5.11
N ILE A 54 -19.11 1.33 6.36
CA ILE A 54 -19.34 2.34 7.39
C ILE A 54 -17.98 2.94 7.76
N ILE A 55 -17.86 4.26 7.64
CA ILE A 55 -16.62 4.99 7.91
C ILE A 55 -16.75 5.72 9.24
N LEU A 56 -15.89 5.37 10.19
CA LEU A 56 -15.89 5.92 11.55
C LEU A 56 -14.59 6.69 11.82
N SER A 57 -14.60 7.56 12.82
CA SER A 57 -13.41 8.20 13.36
C SER A 57 -12.73 7.28 14.36
N ASP A 58 -11.41 7.09 14.24
CA ASP A 58 -10.61 6.23 15.13
C ASP A 58 -10.45 6.79 16.56
N VAL A 59 -10.98 8.00 16.83
CA VAL A 59 -10.84 8.67 18.13
C VAL A 59 -12.09 8.50 18.99
N ASP A 60 -13.27 8.60 18.39
CA ASP A 60 -14.55 8.70 19.07
C ASP A 60 -15.63 7.77 18.50
N ASP A 61 -15.28 6.89 17.55
CA ASP A 61 -16.19 5.98 16.84
C ASP A 61 -17.38 6.69 16.15
N GLU A 62 -17.29 8.01 15.95
CA GLU A 62 -18.36 8.80 15.33
C GLU A 62 -18.37 8.61 13.81
N PRO A 63 -19.56 8.50 13.18
CA PRO A 63 -19.66 8.35 11.73
C PRO A 63 -19.14 9.56 10.95
N ILE A 64 -18.32 9.30 9.94
CA ILE A 64 -17.74 10.34 9.10
C ILE A 64 -18.61 10.55 7.86
N SER A 65 -19.42 11.60 7.90
CA SER A 65 -20.24 12.00 6.75
C SER A 65 -19.42 12.58 5.60
N LYS A 66 -19.89 12.44 4.36
CA LYS A 66 -19.26 13.00 3.15
C LYS A 66 -17.77 12.63 2.99
N ALA A 67 -17.35 11.47 3.47
CA ALA A 67 -16.06 10.86 3.13
C ALA A 67 -16.13 10.36 1.69
N GLU A 68 -15.13 10.69 0.88
CA GLU A 68 -15.04 10.24 -0.51
C GLU A 68 -14.48 8.81 -0.54
N VAL A 69 -15.17 7.90 -1.24
CA VAL A 69 -14.76 6.51 -1.43
C VAL A 69 -14.66 6.22 -2.91
N GLN A 70 -13.45 5.87 -3.38
CA GLN A 70 -13.17 5.50 -4.76
C GLN A 70 -12.88 3.99 -4.84
N PHE A 71 -13.67 3.25 -5.63
CA PHE A 71 -13.52 1.80 -5.81
C PHE A 71 -12.83 1.49 -7.13
N ILE A 72 -11.57 1.06 -7.11
CA ILE A 72 -10.72 0.84 -8.29
C ILE A 72 -10.87 -0.62 -8.72
N PHE A 73 -11.56 -0.86 -9.84
CA PHE A 73 -11.77 -2.22 -10.34
C PHE A 73 -11.78 -2.36 -11.86
N ASP A 74 -12.25 -1.37 -12.64
CA ASP A 74 -12.08 -1.30 -14.11
C ASP A 74 -12.24 0.15 -14.60
N GLY A 75 -11.16 0.78 -15.06
CA GLY A 75 -11.16 2.19 -15.47
C GLY A 75 -11.26 3.16 -14.29
N ALA A 76 -11.39 4.46 -14.59
CA ALA A 76 -11.45 5.49 -13.55
C ALA A 76 -12.82 5.43 -12.83
N PRO A 77 -12.86 5.05 -11.54
CA PRO A 77 -14.13 4.92 -10.86
C PRO A 77 -14.73 6.28 -10.53
N ALA A 78 -16.06 6.37 -10.59
CA ALA A 78 -16.76 7.52 -10.06
C ALA A 78 -16.68 7.50 -8.52
N PRO A 79 -16.23 8.59 -7.88
CA PRO A 79 -16.22 8.67 -6.42
C PRO A 79 -17.65 8.58 -5.87
N ARG A 80 -17.79 7.89 -4.74
CA ARG A 80 -18.99 7.88 -3.90
C ARG A 80 -18.72 8.64 -2.62
N TYR A 81 -19.78 9.07 -1.94
CA TYR A 81 -19.65 9.80 -0.68
C TYR A 81 -20.51 9.13 0.38
N THR A 82 -20.01 9.06 1.60
CA THR A 82 -20.81 8.58 2.74
C THR A 82 -21.95 9.55 3.06
N ASN A 83 -23.08 8.99 3.51
CA ASN A 83 -24.21 9.76 4.05
C ASN A 83 -23.90 10.29 5.47
N ASP A 84 -24.91 10.85 6.14
CA ASP A 84 -24.73 11.40 7.50
C ASP A 84 -24.40 10.34 8.56
N ASP A 85 -24.74 9.07 8.30
CA ASP A 85 -24.42 7.91 9.16
C ASP A 85 -23.07 7.26 8.82
N GLY A 86 -22.23 7.92 8.01
CA GLY A 86 -20.94 7.37 7.58
C GLY A 86 -21.06 6.18 6.61
N TYR A 87 -22.25 5.88 6.12
CA TYR A 87 -22.54 4.72 5.28
C TYR A 87 -22.41 5.02 3.78
N VAL A 88 -21.85 4.08 3.02
CA VAL A 88 -21.81 4.10 1.54
C VAL A 88 -21.98 2.69 0.99
N SER A 89 -22.66 2.53 -0.15
CA SER A 89 -22.82 1.24 -0.83
C SER A 89 -22.68 1.35 -2.34
N ILE A 90 -22.19 0.29 -2.97
CA ILE A 90 -21.99 0.18 -4.41
C ILE A 90 -22.24 -1.25 -4.90
N SER A 91 -22.71 -1.39 -6.14
CA SER A 91 -22.78 -2.66 -6.84
C SER A 91 -21.56 -2.82 -7.75
N ILE A 92 -20.78 -3.87 -7.54
CA ILE A 92 -19.52 -4.12 -8.25
C ILE A 92 -19.66 -5.42 -9.07
N PRO A 93 -19.24 -5.46 -10.34
CA PRO A 93 -19.29 -6.69 -11.11
C PRO A 93 -18.49 -7.80 -10.42
N LYS A 94 -19.04 -9.02 -10.37
CA LYS A 94 -18.43 -10.19 -9.73
C LYS A 94 -16.96 -10.35 -10.12
N ARG A 95 -16.10 -10.38 -9.12
CA ARG A 95 -14.64 -10.53 -9.20
C ARG A 95 -14.10 -10.93 -7.84
N ASP A 96 -12.82 -11.24 -7.78
CA ASP A 96 -12.21 -11.76 -6.57
C ASP A 96 -11.79 -10.62 -5.63
N TYR A 97 -11.27 -9.52 -6.19
CA TYR A 97 -10.73 -8.41 -5.41
C TYR A 97 -11.12 -7.05 -5.96
N ILE A 98 -11.13 -6.05 -5.09
CA ILE A 98 -11.12 -4.63 -5.47
C ILE A 98 -10.16 -3.84 -4.61
N ASP A 99 -9.55 -2.82 -5.19
CA ASP A 99 -8.83 -1.79 -4.46
C ASP A 99 -9.78 -0.63 -4.18
N PHE A 100 -9.59 0.07 -3.07
CA PHE A 100 -10.33 1.29 -2.80
C PHE A 100 -9.51 2.31 -1.99
N VAL A 101 -9.92 3.57 -2.11
CA VAL A 101 -9.32 4.70 -1.40
C VAL A 101 -10.41 5.51 -0.72
N ILE A 102 -10.23 5.82 0.56
CA ILE A 102 -11.10 6.70 1.35
C ILE A 102 -10.35 8.00 1.64
N ARG A 103 -11.02 9.14 1.41
CA ARG A 103 -10.49 10.47 1.66
C ARG A 103 -11.49 11.33 2.42
N LYS A 104 -11.00 12.05 3.43
CA LYS A 104 -11.77 13.07 4.15
C LYS A 104 -10.83 14.16 4.62
N LYS A 105 -11.19 15.42 4.37
CA LYS A 105 -10.43 16.58 4.88
C LYS A 105 -10.34 16.50 6.41
N GLY A 106 -9.12 16.60 6.94
CA GLY A 106 -8.83 16.48 8.38
C GLY A 106 -8.51 15.05 8.84
N PHE A 107 -8.53 14.07 7.93
CA PHE A 107 -8.18 12.69 8.20
C PHE A 107 -7.08 12.20 7.25
N GLN A 108 -6.34 11.18 7.68
CA GLN A 108 -5.37 10.48 6.85
C GLN A 108 -6.11 9.68 5.77
N ASN A 109 -5.53 9.63 4.56
CA ASN A 109 -6.09 8.82 3.48
C ASN A 109 -5.92 7.34 3.80
N LEU A 110 -6.94 6.54 3.54
CA LEU A 110 -6.91 5.09 3.72
C LEU A 110 -6.95 4.41 2.34
N SER A 111 -6.02 3.50 2.08
CA SER A 111 -5.97 2.69 0.85
C SER A 111 -5.88 1.22 1.21
N ARG A 112 -6.72 0.39 0.59
CA ARG A 112 -6.97 -1.00 1.01
C ARG A 112 -7.46 -1.84 -0.19
N ARG A 113 -7.29 -3.17 -0.10
CA ARG A 113 -7.80 -4.17 -1.05
C ARG A 113 -8.72 -5.14 -0.32
N ILE A 114 -9.95 -5.36 -0.79
CA ILE A 114 -10.87 -6.35 -0.18
C ILE A 114 -11.10 -7.56 -1.09
N ASN A 115 -11.38 -8.71 -0.47
CA ASN A 115 -11.71 -9.94 -1.16
C ASN A 115 -13.23 -10.09 -1.25
N LEU A 116 -13.78 -9.87 -2.44
CA LEU A 116 -15.21 -9.92 -2.69
C LEU A 116 -15.78 -11.35 -2.74
N LYS A 117 -15.01 -12.41 -2.55
CA LYS A 117 -15.55 -13.77 -2.34
C LYS A 117 -15.74 -14.07 -0.85
N ALA A 118 -14.90 -13.47 -0.04
CA ALA A 118 -14.81 -13.67 1.39
C ALA A 118 -15.83 -12.84 2.16
N ASP A 119 -15.88 -11.55 1.81
CA ASP A 119 -16.54 -10.51 2.59
C ASP A 119 -17.91 -10.18 1.96
N LEU A 120 -18.59 -11.21 1.46
CA LEU A 120 -19.85 -11.05 0.73
C LEU A 120 -21.00 -10.72 1.67
N ASP A 121 -21.77 -9.70 1.26
CA ASP A 121 -23.01 -9.25 1.93
C ASP A 121 -22.83 -8.66 3.34
N GLU A 122 -21.60 -8.51 3.82
CA GLU A 122 -21.29 -7.82 5.07
C GLU A 122 -21.09 -6.31 4.85
N THR A 123 -21.37 -5.54 5.90
CA THR A 123 -21.03 -4.11 5.95
C THR A 123 -19.68 -3.97 6.64
N LEU A 124 -18.65 -3.56 5.91
CA LEU A 124 -17.30 -3.42 6.42
C LEU A 124 -17.13 -2.08 7.14
N ILE A 125 -16.47 -2.10 8.30
CA ILE A 125 -16.21 -0.91 9.11
C ILE A 125 -14.76 -0.47 8.91
N TYR A 126 -14.54 0.81 8.61
CA TYR A 126 -13.20 1.38 8.43
C TYR A 126 -13.00 2.63 9.30
N PRO A 127 -12.13 2.56 10.32
CA PRO A 127 -11.76 3.73 11.11
C PRO A 127 -10.76 4.62 10.33
N LEU A 128 -10.98 5.94 10.36
CA LEU A 128 -10.04 6.93 9.84
C LEU A 128 -9.35 7.68 10.97
N LYS A 129 -8.02 7.74 10.88
CA LYS A 129 -7.18 8.51 11.81
C LYS A 129 -7.20 9.98 11.44
N PRO A 130 -7.40 10.91 12.39
CA PRO A 130 -7.22 12.33 12.14
C PRO A 130 -5.82 12.63 11.59
N THR A 131 -5.72 13.59 10.68
CA THR A 131 -4.43 14.16 10.31
C THR A 131 -3.92 14.90 11.53
N ALA A 132 -2.75 14.51 12.06
CA ALA A 132 -2.11 15.27 13.11
C ALA A 132 -2.06 16.74 12.69
N LEU A 133 -2.59 17.64 13.54
CA LEU A 133 -2.46 19.07 13.29
C LEU A 133 -0.97 19.34 13.09
N PRO A 134 -0.58 20.11 12.06
CA PRO A 134 0.80 20.51 11.91
C PRO A 134 1.21 21.13 13.25
N SER A 135 2.22 20.53 13.90
CA SER A 135 2.75 21.06 15.14
C SER A 135 3.03 22.55 14.90
N PRO A 136 2.58 23.45 15.80
CA PRO A 136 2.73 24.89 15.58
C PRO A 136 4.18 25.12 15.17
N THR A 137 4.38 25.68 13.97
CA THR A 137 5.72 25.95 13.45
C THR A 137 6.46 26.68 14.56
N PRO A 138 7.56 26.10 15.11
CA PRO A 138 8.23 26.71 16.24
C PRO A 138 8.56 28.15 15.83
N GLU A 139 8.04 29.09 16.62
CA GLU A 139 8.32 30.51 16.44
C GLU A 139 9.83 30.66 16.30
N PRO A 140 10.34 31.41 15.29
CA PRO A 140 11.77 31.47 15.01
C PRO A 140 12.51 31.90 16.27
N VAL A 141 13.19 30.94 16.91
CA VAL A 141 13.97 31.20 18.11
C VAL A 141 15.08 32.18 17.71
N PRO A 142 15.21 33.35 18.36
CA PRO A 142 16.25 34.30 18.03
C PRO A 142 17.61 33.62 18.16
N THR A 143 18.33 33.58 17.04
CA THR A 143 19.62 32.92 16.90
C THR A 143 20.65 33.60 17.81
N SER A 144 20.93 33.00 18.96
CA SER A 144 22.10 33.31 19.78
C SER A 144 23.18 32.25 19.57
N SER A 145 24.13 32.64 18.72
CA SER A 145 25.56 32.32 18.69
C SER A 145 26.15 31.37 19.74
N LEU A 146 26.77 30.30 19.20
CA LEU A 146 28.03 29.64 19.57
C LEU A 146 28.16 28.99 20.96
N PHE A 147 28.17 27.66 21.00
CA PHE A 147 29.33 26.81 21.38
C PHE A 147 29.05 25.34 20.99
N PRO A 148 30.02 24.61 20.39
CA PRO A 148 29.88 23.17 20.19
C PRO A 148 30.14 22.44 21.51
N LYS A 149 29.07 22.00 22.17
CA LYS A 149 29.17 21.12 23.33
C LYS A 149 29.19 19.69 22.81
N THR A 150 30.32 19.01 23.00
CA THR A 150 30.44 17.57 22.77
C THR A 150 29.37 16.86 23.61
N GLU A 151 28.35 16.33 22.93
CA GLU A 151 27.27 15.59 23.56
C GLU A 151 27.79 14.25 24.08
N PRO A 152 27.45 13.88 25.33
CA PRO A 152 27.59 12.52 25.82
C PRO A 152 26.82 11.55 24.89
N PRO A 153 27.23 10.28 24.77
CA PRO A 153 26.53 9.31 23.92
C PRO A 153 25.03 9.34 24.25
N GLU A 154 24.23 9.65 23.23
CA GLU A 154 22.78 9.76 23.30
C GLU A 154 22.24 8.52 24.02
N LYS A 155 21.75 8.75 25.24
CA LYS A 155 21.12 7.70 26.03
C LYS A 155 19.97 7.18 25.19
N LEU A 156 20.08 5.91 24.77
CA LEU A 156 19.08 5.22 23.95
C LEU A 156 17.69 5.54 24.56
N PRO A 157 16.78 6.17 23.79
CA PRO A 157 15.55 6.73 24.35
C PRO A 157 14.72 5.65 25.04
N GLU A 158 13.92 6.08 26.01
CA GLU A 158 12.96 5.28 26.80
C GLU A 158 12.02 4.43 25.92
N THR A 159 11.89 4.78 24.64
CA THR A 159 11.24 4.03 23.55
C THR A 159 11.87 2.67 23.24
N SER A 160 13.13 2.41 23.61
CA SER A 160 13.78 1.11 23.31
C SER A 160 13.15 -0.05 24.09
N GLN A 161 12.78 0.15 25.36
CA GLN A 161 12.21 -0.93 26.18
C GLN A 161 10.81 -1.33 25.73
N GLU A 162 10.02 -0.34 25.30
CA GLU A 162 8.68 -0.57 24.74
C GLU A 162 8.77 -1.33 23.42
N VAL A 163 9.64 -0.89 22.50
CA VAL A 163 9.87 -1.58 21.23
C VAL A 163 10.37 -3.01 21.47
N GLU A 164 11.32 -3.21 22.38
CA GLU A 164 11.78 -4.55 22.74
C GLU A 164 10.65 -5.45 23.27
N SER A 165 9.75 -4.90 24.09
CA SER A 165 8.59 -5.63 24.62
C SER A 165 7.64 -6.04 23.48
N ILE A 166 7.36 -5.13 22.56
CA ILE A 166 6.53 -5.38 21.37
C ILE A 166 7.17 -6.47 20.50
N LEU A 167 8.46 -6.37 20.19
CA LEU A 167 9.19 -7.36 19.39
C LEU A 167 9.15 -8.74 20.06
N LYS A 168 9.38 -8.82 21.38
CA LYS A 168 9.31 -10.07 22.14
C LYS A 168 7.91 -10.69 22.11
N ASN A 169 6.86 -9.88 22.23
CA ASN A 169 5.48 -10.36 22.16
C ASN A 169 5.18 -10.94 20.78
N ILE A 170 5.54 -10.23 19.70
CA ILE A 170 5.35 -10.70 18.32
C ILE A 170 6.16 -11.98 18.08
N ALA A 171 7.43 -12.01 18.48
CA ALA A 171 8.28 -13.20 18.34
C ALA A 171 7.73 -14.42 19.08
N ALA A 172 7.27 -14.27 20.32
CA ALA A 172 6.64 -15.36 21.08
C ALA A 172 5.38 -15.87 20.39
N SER A 173 4.61 -14.94 19.86
CA SER A 173 3.42 -15.21 19.08
C SER A 173 3.84 -16.05 17.84
N VAL A 174 4.89 -15.67 17.08
CA VAL A 174 5.36 -16.36 15.84
C VAL A 174 5.78 -17.78 16.14
N GLN A 175 6.52 -17.95 17.24
CA GLN A 175 6.93 -19.27 17.72
C GLN A 175 5.71 -20.14 18.08
N ASN A 176 4.68 -19.56 18.71
CA ASN A 176 3.44 -20.28 18.98
C ASN A 176 2.70 -20.70 17.70
N TRP A 177 2.72 -19.88 16.64
CA TRP A 177 2.18 -20.26 15.33
C TRP A 177 2.91 -21.48 14.75
N LYS A 178 4.24 -21.41 14.66
CA LYS A 178 5.06 -22.53 14.19
C LYS A 178 4.78 -23.80 14.95
N ASN A 179 4.70 -23.73 16.28
CA ASN A 179 4.46 -24.90 17.12
C ASN A 179 3.10 -25.55 16.85
N ARG A 180 2.08 -24.78 16.44
CA ARG A 180 0.74 -25.31 16.12
C ARG A 180 0.64 -25.83 14.69
N ASN A 181 1.27 -25.15 13.73
CA ASN A 181 1.06 -25.39 12.30
C ASN A 181 2.21 -26.17 11.63
N GLY A 182 3.33 -26.40 12.34
CA GLY A 182 4.51 -27.07 11.79
C GLY A 182 5.38 -26.21 10.87
N GLN A 183 4.92 -25.02 10.50
CA GLN A 183 5.62 -24.07 9.64
C GLN A 183 5.45 -22.63 10.14
N TYR A 184 6.39 -21.76 9.78
CA TYR A 184 6.25 -20.32 10.02
C TYR A 184 5.07 -19.75 9.22
N PRO A 185 4.45 -18.65 9.69
CA PRO A 185 3.53 -17.88 8.85
C PRO A 185 4.29 -17.37 7.61
N ASP A 186 3.59 -17.19 6.49
CA ASP A 186 4.24 -16.71 5.27
C ASP A 186 4.75 -15.27 5.46
N ASP A 187 5.82 -14.91 4.73
CA ASP A 187 6.30 -13.53 4.67
C ASP A 187 5.17 -12.57 4.27
N ILE A 188 5.09 -11.44 4.96
CA ILE A 188 4.14 -10.38 4.61
C ILE A 188 4.82 -9.34 3.71
N GLY A 189 6.16 -9.32 3.64
CA GLY A 189 6.98 -8.46 2.78
C GLY A 189 6.61 -6.98 2.86
N THR A 190 7.49 -6.11 3.36
CA THR A 190 7.22 -4.65 3.41
C THR A 190 6.80 -4.00 2.08
N ASN A 191 7.11 -4.62 0.94
CA ASN A 191 6.69 -4.19 -0.40
C ASN A 191 5.33 -4.76 -0.85
N GLU A 192 4.81 -5.77 -0.15
CA GLU A 192 3.50 -6.39 -0.32
C GLU A 192 2.54 -6.12 0.84
N ILE A 193 2.86 -5.19 1.75
CA ILE A 193 1.89 -4.57 2.67
C ILE A 193 0.89 -3.71 1.87
N ASN A 194 0.07 -4.38 1.04
CA ASN A 194 -1.32 -4.04 0.82
C ASN A 194 -2.00 -4.24 2.18
N LEU A 195 -2.04 -3.16 2.97
CA LEU A 195 -2.62 -3.08 4.30
C LEU A 195 -4.10 -3.53 4.44
N GLY A 196 -4.72 -4.34 3.55
CA GLY A 196 -6.18 -4.36 3.42
C GLY A 196 -6.99 -5.65 3.33
N THR A 197 -6.42 -6.85 3.32
CA THR A 197 -7.30 -8.05 3.26
C THR A 197 -7.84 -8.41 4.67
N PRO A 198 -9.16 -8.50 4.91
CA PRO A 198 -9.71 -8.78 6.24
C PRO A 198 -9.65 -10.26 6.67
N PRO A 199 -9.78 -10.57 7.97
CA PRO A 199 -9.88 -11.94 8.48
C PRO A 199 -11.29 -12.60 8.26
N GLY A 200 -11.62 -13.13 7.07
CA GLY A 200 -12.63 -14.21 6.90
C GLY A 200 -12.61 -15.12 5.65
N ALA A 201 -11.83 -14.86 4.60
CA ALA A 201 -11.87 -15.58 3.30
C ALA A 201 -11.53 -17.09 3.33
N PRO A 202 -12.38 -18.00 2.82
CA PRO A 202 -12.02 -19.40 2.57
C PRO A 202 -11.51 -19.60 1.14
N GLY A 203 -10.19 -19.79 1.01
CA GLY A 203 -9.47 -20.05 -0.24
C GLY A 203 -8.36 -19.02 -0.45
N ASP A 204 -7.14 -19.41 -0.07
CA ASP A 204 -5.89 -18.63 -0.09
C ASP A 204 -5.79 -17.47 0.92
N ARG A 205 -6.22 -17.73 2.16
CA ARG A 205 -5.63 -17.03 3.31
C ARG A 205 -4.19 -17.47 3.44
N ILE A 206 -3.27 -16.62 3.03
CA ILE A 206 -2.12 -16.40 3.88
C ILE A 206 -2.73 -15.81 5.16
N ASP A 207 -2.80 -16.59 6.23
CA ASP A 207 -3.24 -16.08 7.52
C ASP A 207 -2.26 -14.97 7.92
N TYR A 208 -2.68 -13.70 7.79
CA TYR A 208 -1.92 -12.52 8.17
C TYR A 208 -1.78 -12.50 9.68
N TRP A 209 -0.82 -13.25 10.16
CA TRP A 209 -0.64 -13.48 11.56
C TRP A 209 0.73 -12.90 11.95
N PRO A 210 0.80 -12.05 13.00
CA PRO A 210 -0.30 -11.57 13.84
C PRO A 210 -1.23 -10.54 13.17
N ASP A 211 -2.55 -10.61 13.48
CA ASP A 211 -3.58 -9.65 13.01
C ASP A 211 -3.38 -8.20 13.52
N ASP A 212 -2.52 -8.03 14.53
CA ASP A 212 -2.30 -6.76 15.26
C ASP A 212 -0.82 -6.30 15.27
N ILE A 213 -0.05 -6.54 14.20
CA ILE A 213 1.31 -5.98 14.12
C ILE A 213 1.22 -4.44 14.01
N PRO A 214 1.86 -3.66 14.90
CA PRO A 214 1.91 -2.22 14.75
C PRO A 214 2.53 -1.83 13.40
N SER A 215 2.04 -0.77 12.76
CA SER A 215 2.46 -0.38 11.40
C SER A 215 3.94 -0.03 11.26
N ASN A 216 4.67 0.10 12.37
CA ASN A 216 6.10 0.34 12.43
C ASN A 216 6.90 -0.92 12.80
N ILE A 217 6.27 -2.09 12.81
CA ILE A 217 6.91 -3.38 13.05
C ILE A 217 6.69 -4.26 11.82
N ASP A 218 7.66 -5.12 11.59
CA ASP A 218 7.79 -5.90 10.39
C ASP A 218 8.25 -7.31 10.74
N TYR A 219 7.66 -8.29 10.08
CA TYR A 219 7.98 -9.70 10.22
C TYR A 219 8.44 -10.20 8.86
N ASP A 220 9.58 -10.87 8.83
CA ASP A 220 10.18 -11.33 7.58
C ASP A 220 10.93 -12.65 7.82
N HIS A 221 11.02 -13.44 6.75
CA HIS A 221 11.91 -14.58 6.66
C HIS A 221 12.59 -14.64 5.29
N TRP A 222 13.90 -14.91 5.26
CA TRP A 222 14.63 -15.00 4.00
C TRP A 222 15.58 -16.19 3.95
N PRO A 223 15.87 -16.68 2.73
CA PRO A 223 16.84 -17.76 2.55
C PRO A 223 18.25 -17.29 2.91
N LEU A 224 18.93 -18.12 3.69
CA LEU A 224 20.36 -18.13 3.94
C LEU A 224 21.06 -19.12 3.00
N GLU A 225 22.39 -19.10 3.02
CA GLU A 225 23.19 -20.12 2.36
C GLU A 225 22.90 -21.52 2.93
N ASN A 226 23.18 -22.56 2.12
CA ASN A 226 23.05 -23.96 2.50
C ASN A 226 21.60 -24.45 2.78
N GLY A 227 20.60 -23.73 2.25
CA GLY A 227 19.20 -24.13 2.35
C GLY A 227 18.59 -23.91 3.74
N PHE A 228 19.15 -22.97 4.51
CA PHE A 228 18.54 -22.50 5.75
C PHE A 228 17.76 -21.22 5.48
N CYS A 229 16.79 -20.91 6.33
CA CYS A 229 15.98 -19.71 6.32
C CYS A 229 16.11 -19.05 7.70
N TYR A 230 16.22 -17.73 7.73
CA TYR A 230 16.25 -16.93 8.95
C TYR A 230 14.92 -16.24 9.15
N VAL A 231 14.44 -16.18 10.40
CA VAL A 231 13.19 -15.53 10.76
C VAL A 231 13.47 -14.44 11.77
N HIS A 232 12.88 -13.27 11.58
CA HIS A 232 13.03 -12.16 12.52
C HIS A 232 11.80 -11.27 12.64
N VAL A 233 11.87 -10.34 13.59
CA VAL A 233 10.94 -9.20 13.69
C VAL A 233 11.78 -7.94 13.80
N ALA A 234 11.42 -6.89 13.08
CA ALA A 234 12.14 -5.62 13.08
C ALA A 234 11.19 -4.44 13.33
N SER A 235 11.63 -3.44 14.10
CA SER A 235 10.98 -2.13 14.07
C SER A 235 11.56 -1.29 12.95
N LEU A 236 10.69 -0.63 12.18
CA LEU A 236 11.09 0.41 11.25
C LEU A 236 11.78 1.54 12.03
N GLY A 237 12.92 1.98 11.51
CA GLY A 237 13.73 3.01 12.11
C GLY A 237 13.10 4.40 12.09
N LYS A 238 13.88 5.41 12.43
CA LYS A 238 13.40 6.78 12.67
C LYS A 238 12.75 7.40 11.41
N ASN A 239 13.10 6.92 10.23
CA ASN A 239 12.59 7.40 8.95
C ASN A 239 11.26 6.71 8.53
N GLY A 240 10.74 5.78 9.34
CA GLY A 240 9.53 5.00 9.04
C GLY A 240 9.70 4.08 7.83
N LYS A 241 10.94 3.75 7.47
CA LYS A 241 11.32 2.88 6.37
C LYS A 241 12.31 1.85 6.92
N ARG A 242 12.38 0.71 6.25
CA ARG A 242 13.41 -0.30 6.50
C ARG A 242 14.74 0.25 5.98
N ASP A 243 15.74 0.42 6.83
CA ASP A 243 17.06 0.97 6.46
C ASP A 243 18.20 -0.03 6.72
N TYR A 244 17.91 -1.22 7.29
CA TYR A 244 18.92 -2.28 7.28
C TYR A 244 19.17 -2.72 5.83
N PRO A 245 20.44 -2.73 5.37
CA PRO A 245 20.79 -3.18 4.03
C PRO A 245 20.28 -4.61 3.82
N LEU A 246 19.91 -4.96 2.58
CA LEU A 246 19.59 -6.35 2.16
C LEU A 246 20.64 -7.41 2.57
N SER A 247 21.78 -6.98 3.14
CA SER A 247 22.74 -7.84 3.80
C SER A 247 22.19 -8.37 5.13
N GLN A 248 21.67 -9.59 5.09
CA GLN A 248 22.05 -10.80 5.85
C GLN A 248 22.71 -10.67 7.25
N GLU A 249 22.58 -9.57 8.00
CA GLU A 249 23.02 -9.52 9.38
C GLU A 249 22.07 -10.37 10.24
N VAL A 250 22.34 -11.68 10.26
CA VAL A 250 21.64 -12.68 11.06
C VAL A 250 22.04 -12.47 12.51
N THR A 251 21.10 -12.02 13.33
CA THR A 251 21.28 -12.05 14.78
C THR A 251 21.01 -13.46 15.30
N GLN A 252 21.69 -13.86 16.37
CA GLN A 252 21.39 -15.13 17.01
C GLN A 252 19.93 -15.13 17.50
N PRO A 253 19.17 -16.22 17.33
CA PRO A 253 17.81 -16.34 17.87
C PRO A 253 17.72 -15.90 19.34
N GLY A 254 16.71 -15.08 19.66
CA GLY A 254 16.52 -14.47 20.97
C GLY A 254 17.33 -13.20 21.23
N THR A 255 18.17 -12.76 20.29
CA THR A 255 18.99 -11.55 20.44
C THR A 255 18.31 -10.35 19.80
N ILE A 256 18.21 -9.27 20.58
CA ILE A 256 17.82 -7.95 20.07
C ILE A 256 19.07 -7.15 19.75
N ARG A 257 19.13 -6.56 18.56
CA ARG A 257 20.25 -5.73 18.12
C ARG A 257 19.76 -4.56 17.28
N ALA A 258 20.41 -3.41 17.44
CA ALA A 258 20.24 -2.30 16.53
C ALA A 258 21.08 -2.54 15.26
N ILE A 259 20.46 -2.42 14.09
CA ILE A 259 21.10 -2.55 12.77
C ILE A 259 20.69 -1.32 11.96
N GLY A 260 21.61 -0.39 11.74
CA GLY A 260 21.24 0.93 11.20
C GLY A 260 20.39 1.71 12.22
N ASP A 261 19.21 2.17 11.81
CA ASP A 261 18.20 2.77 12.67
C ASP A 261 17.07 1.80 13.08
N ASP A 262 17.11 0.55 12.60
CA ASP A 262 16.15 -0.50 12.92
C ASP A 262 16.55 -1.27 14.20
N ILE A 263 15.54 -1.77 14.94
CA ILE A 263 15.74 -2.69 16.07
C ILE A 263 15.24 -4.07 15.65
N VAL A 264 16.14 -5.04 15.59
CA VAL A 264 15.86 -6.38 15.06
C VAL A 264 15.96 -7.43 16.16
N LEU A 265 14.96 -8.30 16.25
CA LEU A 265 14.93 -9.50 17.08
C LEU A 265 14.95 -10.75 16.20
N GLY A 266 16.04 -11.52 16.26
CA GLY A 266 16.10 -12.83 15.61
C GLY A 266 15.19 -13.84 16.32
N ILE A 267 14.37 -14.57 15.55
CA ILE A 267 13.43 -15.56 16.07
C ILE A 267 14.01 -16.96 15.98
N ASP A 268 14.50 -17.38 14.80
CA ASP A 268 15.01 -18.72 14.56
C ASP A 268 15.82 -18.81 13.26
N VAL A 269 16.54 -19.92 13.09
CA VAL A 269 17.15 -20.39 11.84
C VAL A 269 16.70 -21.83 11.60
N TYR A 270 16.00 -22.08 10.49
CA TYR A 270 15.44 -23.39 10.16
C TYR A 270 15.85 -23.83 8.75
N LYS A 271 15.68 -25.10 8.39
CA LYS A 271 15.92 -25.56 7.02
C LYS A 271 14.73 -25.18 6.15
N CYS A 272 14.95 -24.47 5.05
CA CYS A 272 13.88 -24.18 4.09
C CYS A 272 13.44 -25.49 3.42
N ASP A 273 12.15 -25.60 3.11
CA ASP A 273 11.60 -26.66 2.27
C ASP A 273 11.75 -26.36 0.77
#